data_AF-Q16LI6-F1
#
_entry.id   AF-Q16LI6-F1
#
_cell.length_a   1.000
_cell.length_b   1.000
_cell.length_c   1.000
_cell.angle_alpha   90.00
_cell.angle_beta   90.00
_cell.angle_gamma   90.00
#
_symmetry.space_group_name_H-M   'P 1'
#
loop_
_entity.id
_entity.type
_entity.pdbx_description
1 polymer ?
#
loop_
_entity_poly.entity_id
_entity_poly.type
_entity_poly.pdbx_seq_one_letter_code
_entity_poly.pdbx_strand_id
1 'polypeptide(L)'
;MMKPYPFSVFQDDQKQTFNYIHAKNRRVVENAFGHLKARFRRIGKGIDNDIGNASVIIKACCVLHNFLNERNDEVSKKWLAAQEQIDSKREQPNQAVFISSKDGDAEEIREAIAAHLGK
;
A
#
# COMPACT_ATOMS: atom_id res chain seq x y z
N MET A 1 -7.04 -5.05 1.93
CA MET A 1 -6.99 -3.59 2.17
C MET A 1 -8.42 -3.09 2.21
N MET A 2 -8.80 -2.23 3.16
CA MET A 2 -10.17 -1.70 3.25
C MET A 2 -10.53 -0.90 2.00
N LYS A 3 -11.76 -1.04 1.50
CA LYS A 3 -12.22 -0.34 0.29
C LYS A 3 -12.64 1.09 0.64
N PRO A 4 -12.20 2.13 -0.09
CA PRO A 4 -12.70 3.48 0.10
C PRO A 4 -14.19 3.58 -0.28
N TYR A 5 -14.88 4.58 0.24
CA TYR A 5 -16.23 4.90 -0.22
C TYR A 5 -16.19 5.32 -1.69
N PRO A 6 -17.14 4.86 -2.52
CA PRO A 6 -17.25 5.29 -3.90
C PRO A 6 -17.50 6.80 -3.94
N PHE A 7 -16.88 7.47 -4.92
CA PHE A 7 -17.07 8.91 -5.10
C PHE A 7 -18.53 9.22 -5.40
N SER A 8 -19.11 10.19 -4.68
CA SER A 8 -20.43 10.74 -4.94
C SER A 8 -20.39 12.26 -4.80
N VAL A 9 -21.13 12.97 -5.65
CA VAL A 9 -21.24 14.44 -5.60
C VAL A 9 -21.91 14.90 -4.29
N PHE A 10 -22.77 14.06 -3.71
CA PHE A 10 -23.45 14.30 -2.44
C PHE A 10 -22.88 13.40 -1.33
N GLN A 11 -21.56 13.20 -1.32
CA GLN A 11 -20.91 12.35 -0.34
C GLN A 11 -20.87 13.05 1.02
N ASP A 12 -21.39 12.35 2.03
CA ASP A 12 -21.37 12.76 3.42
C ASP A 12 -19.95 13.12 3.93
N ASP A 13 -19.86 14.15 4.78
CA ASP A 13 -18.60 14.71 5.27
C ASP A 13 -17.76 13.68 6.03
N GLN A 14 -18.40 12.75 6.76
CA GLN A 14 -17.69 11.69 7.47
C GLN A 14 -17.02 10.73 6.49
N LYS A 15 -17.71 10.39 5.38
CA LYS A 15 -17.17 9.54 4.31
C LYS A 15 -16.05 10.23 3.55
N GLN A 16 -16.14 11.55 3.34
CA GLN A 16 -15.06 12.33 2.73
C GLN A 16 -13.80 12.33 3.62
N THR A 17 -13.98 12.61 4.92
CA THR A 17 -12.91 12.58 5.92
C THR A 17 -12.25 11.21 5.99
N PHE A 18 -13.05 10.13 6.03
CA PHE A 18 -12.55 8.77 5.96
C PHE A 18 -11.70 8.54 4.72
N ASN A 19 -12.21 8.86 3.52
CA ASN A 19 -11.49 8.64 2.26
C ASN A 19 -10.16 9.41 2.23
N TYR A 20 -10.15 10.65 2.73
CA TYR A 20 -8.93 11.45 2.82
C TYR A 20 -7.88 10.83 3.75
N ILE A 21 -8.27 10.43 4.97
CA ILE A 21 -7.37 9.80 5.95
C ILE A 21 -6.89 8.45 5.43
N HIS A 22 -7.79 7.65 4.86
CA HIS A 22 -7.46 6.36 4.27
C HIS A 22 -6.42 6.51 3.14
N ALA A 23 -6.63 7.47 2.23
CA ALA A 23 -5.66 7.77 1.17
C ALA A 23 -4.33 8.27 1.74
N LYS A 24 -4.35 9.13 2.76
CA LYS A 24 -3.14 9.60 3.44
C LYS A 24 -2.32 8.46 4.05
N ASN A 25 -2.97 7.55 4.76
CA ASN A 25 -2.30 6.39 5.36
C ASN A 25 -1.77 5.44 4.28
N ARG A 26 -2.56 5.20 3.23
CA ARG A 26 -2.15 4.38 2.09
C ARG A 26 -0.91 4.94 1.40
N ARG A 27 -0.81 6.26 1.19
CA ARG A 27 0.39 6.91 0.63
C ARG A 27 1.66 6.62 1.43
N VAL A 28 1.58 6.63 2.76
CA VAL A 28 2.73 6.32 3.64
C VAL A 28 3.18 4.87 3.42
N VAL A 29 2.23 3.94 3.39
CA VAL A 29 2.51 2.52 3.14
C VAL A 29 3.11 2.29 1.74
N GLU A 30 2.51 2.90 0.72
CA GLU A 30 2.99 2.81 -0.66
C GLU A 30 4.40 3.36 -0.81
N ASN A 31 4.70 4.51 -0.19
CA ASN A 31 6.04 5.10 -0.18
C ASN A 31 7.07 4.18 0.47
N ALA A 32 6.74 3.57 1.62
CA ALA A 32 7.64 2.63 2.29
C ALA A 32 7.97 1.42 1.40
N PHE A 33 6.98 0.84 0.74
CA PHE A 33 7.21 -0.25 -0.22
C PHE A 33 7.93 0.22 -1.49
N GLY A 34 7.70 1.44 -1.95
CA GLY A 34 8.45 2.07 -3.05
C GLY A 34 9.94 2.15 -2.72
N HIS A 35 10.28 2.63 -1.52
CA HIS A 35 11.65 2.70 -1.02
C HIS A 35 12.27 1.31 -0.88
N LEU A 36 11.53 0.34 -0.32
CA LEU A 36 11.98 -1.04 -0.19
C LEU A 36 12.31 -1.67 -1.56
N LYS A 37 11.43 -1.53 -2.55
CA LYS A 37 11.64 -2.04 -3.93
C LYS A 37 12.82 -1.35 -4.61
N ALA A 38 12.98 -0.03 -4.44
CA ALA A 38 14.08 0.73 -5.01
C ALA A 38 15.43 0.31 -4.43
N ARG A 39 15.50 0.09 -3.11
CA ARG A 39 16.70 -0.40 -2.40
C ARG A 39 17.01 -1.84 -2.76
N PHE A 40 16.03 -2.74 -2.65
CA PHE A 40 16.16 -4.15 -2.98
C PHE A 40 15.48 -4.47 -4.32
N ARG A 41 16.13 -4.03 -5.41
CA ARG A 41 15.63 -4.13 -6.80
C ARG A 41 15.05 -5.49 -7.19
N ARG A 42 15.53 -6.59 -6.59
CA ARG A 42 15.00 -7.94 -6.81
C ARG A 42 13.52 -8.06 -6.44
N ILE A 43 13.10 -7.43 -5.34
CA ILE A 43 11.68 -7.42 -4.91
C ILE A 43 10.81 -6.74 -5.96
N GLY A 44 11.27 -5.62 -6.52
CA GLY A 44 10.53 -4.91 -7.56
C GLY A 44 10.44 -5.70 -8.87
N LYS A 45 11.51 -6.33 -9.33
CA LYS A 45 11.53 -7.01 -10.65
C LYS A 45 10.90 -8.40 -10.67
N GLY A 46 10.52 -8.94 -9.51
CA GLY A 46 10.08 -10.31 -9.35
C GLY A 46 11.15 -11.14 -8.64
N ILE A 47 10.69 -11.94 -7.67
CA ILE A 47 11.55 -12.82 -6.89
C ILE A 47 11.62 -14.16 -7.62
N ASP A 48 12.70 -14.36 -8.38
CA ASP A 48 13.03 -15.64 -9.01
C ASP A 48 13.76 -16.53 -8.00
N ASN A 49 13.02 -16.98 -6.98
CA ASN A 49 13.47 -17.93 -5.97
C ASN A 49 12.33 -18.93 -5.72
N ASP A 50 12.66 -20.02 -5.04
CA ASP A 50 11.65 -20.94 -4.53
C ASP A 50 10.59 -20.21 -3.70
N ILE A 51 9.32 -20.60 -3.88
CA ILE A 51 8.15 -19.94 -3.28
C ILE A 51 8.25 -19.97 -1.75
N GLY A 52 8.81 -21.05 -1.18
CA GLY A 52 9.04 -21.15 0.26
C GLY A 52 9.98 -20.06 0.78
N ASN A 53 10.99 -19.69 -0.02
CA ASN A 53 12.01 -18.72 0.36
C ASN A 53 11.58 -17.26 0.13
N ALA A 54 10.63 -17.02 -0.78
CA ALA A 54 10.17 -15.66 -1.10
C ALA A 54 9.71 -14.89 0.14
N SER A 55 8.97 -15.53 1.04
CA SER A 55 8.48 -14.91 2.28
C SER A 55 9.61 -14.51 3.23
N VAL A 56 10.64 -15.36 3.36
CA VAL A 56 11.81 -15.13 4.22
C VAL A 56 12.64 -13.99 3.67
N ILE A 57 12.85 -13.96 2.35
CA ILE A 57 13.58 -12.88 1.66
C ILE A 57 12.89 -11.53 1.88
N ILE A 58 11.57 -11.46 1.69
CA ILE A 58 10.81 -10.22 1.91
C ILE A 58 10.95 -9.75 3.35
N LYS A 59 10.79 -10.64 4.34
CA LYS A 59 10.94 -10.30 5.76
C LYS A 59 12.35 -9.79 6.08
N ALA A 60 13.38 -10.47 5.58
CA ALA A 60 14.78 -10.07 5.78
C ALA A 60 15.05 -8.68 5.19
N CYS A 61 14.53 -8.40 4.00
CA CYS A 61 14.62 -7.08 3.39
C CYS A 61 13.89 -6.00 4.19
N CYS A 62 12.71 -6.28 4.76
CA CYS A 62 12.02 -5.32 5.64
C CYS A 62 12.84 -5.01 6.89
N VAL A 63 13.40 -6.02 7.56
CA VAL A 63 14.25 -5.84 8.74
C VAL A 63 15.49 -5.00 8.38
N LEU A 64 16.17 -5.35 7.29
CA LEU A 64 17.36 -4.63 6.84
C LEU A 64 17.03 -3.19 6.41
N HIS A 65 15.87 -2.97 5.77
CA HIS A 65 15.40 -1.63 5.42
C HIS A 65 15.24 -0.74 6.65
N ASN A 66 14.55 -1.25 7.68
CA ASN A 66 14.30 -0.52 8.90
C ASN A 66 15.60 -0.17 9.63
N PHE A 67 16.51 -1.13 9.72
CA PHE A 67 17.83 -0.93 10.30
C PHE A 67 18.66 0.14 9.57
N LEU A 68 18.64 0.13 8.24
CA LEU A 68 19.32 1.15 7.44
C LEU A 68 18.68 2.53 7.60
N ASN A 69 17.35 2.61 7.69
CA ASN A 69 16.66 3.87 7.95
C ASN A 69 16.99 4.44 9.33
N GLU A 70 17.08 3.60 10.36
CA GLU A 70 17.51 4.01 11.71
C GLU A 70 18.94 4.59 11.70
N ARG A 71 19.78 4.14 10.76
CA ARG A 71 21.14 4.63 10.55
C ARG A 71 21.24 5.83 9.62
N ASN A 72 20.11 6.41 9.22
CA ASN A 72 20.03 7.49 8.23
C ASN A 72 20.71 7.15 6.89
N ASP A 73 20.77 5.85 6.54
CA ASP A 73 21.11 5.43 5.18
C ASP A 73 19.88 5.71 4.31
N GLU A 74 20.00 6.68 3.40
CA GLU A 74 18.93 7.05 2.49
C GLU A 74 18.97 6.21 1.21
N VAL A 75 17.78 5.91 0.66
CA VAL A 75 17.70 5.25 -0.65
C VAL A 75 18.14 6.22 -1.74
N SER A 76 19.01 5.77 -2.65
CA SER A 76 19.46 6.59 -3.77
C SER A 76 18.28 7.17 -4.57
N LYS A 77 18.25 8.49 -4.75
CA LYS A 77 17.26 9.21 -5.58
C LYS A 77 17.18 8.66 -7.01
N LYS A 78 18.33 8.25 -7.57
CA LYS A 78 18.40 7.58 -8.89
C LYS A 78 17.64 6.25 -8.90
N TRP A 79 17.70 5.49 -7.81
CA TRP A 79 16.98 4.22 -7.71
C TRP A 79 15.49 4.42 -7.49
N LEU A 80 15.09 5.44 -6.71
CA LEU A 80 13.69 5.82 -6.55
C LEU A 80 13.06 6.22 -7.89
N ALA A 81 13.70 7.12 -8.65
CA ALA A 81 13.21 7.53 -9.96
C ALA A 81 13.10 6.34 -10.94
N ALA A 82 14.06 5.42 -10.92
CA ALA A 82 13.98 4.21 -11.73
C ALA A 82 12.82 3.28 -11.28
N GLN A 83 12.57 3.19 -9.98
CA GLN A 83 11.47 2.37 -9.45
C GLN A 83 10.11 2.97 -9.78
N GLU A 84 9.96 4.29 -9.73
CA GLU A 84 8.75 5.00 -10.13
C GLU A 84 8.42 4.76 -11.61
N GLN A 85 9.41 4.85 -12.50
CA GLN A 85 9.23 4.53 -13.92
C GLN A 85 8.78 3.07 -14.15
N ILE A 86 9.25 2.13 -13.33
CA ILE A 86 8.81 0.73 -13.39
C ILE A 86 7.38 0.62 -12.88
N ASP A 87 7.06 1.23 -11.74
CA ASP A 87 5.73 1.18 -11.13
C ASP A 87 4.66 1.79 -12.05
N SER A 88 4.96 2.91 -12.73
CA SER A 88 4.05 3.54 -13.71
C SER A 88 3.76 2.69 -14.94
N LYS A 89 4.63 1.73 -15.26
CA LYS A 89 4.45 0.78 -16.38
C LYS A 89 3.77 -0.52 -15.95
N ARG A 90 3.65 -0.79 -14.65
CA ARG A 90 2.97 -1.99 -14.16
C ARG A 90 1.46 -1.78 -14.23
N GLU A 91 0.81 -2.57 -15.08
CA GLU A 91 -0.64 -2.65 -15.08
C GLU A 91 -1.11 -3.24 -13.74
N GLN A 92 -1.87 -2.46 -12.99
CA GLN A 92 -2.62 -2.97 -11.85
C GLN A 92 -3.75 -3.85 -12.41
N PRO A 93 -4.06 -5.00 -11.77
CA PRO A 93 -5.21 -5.79 -12.19
C PRO A 93 -6.47 -4.91 -12.14
N ASN A 94 -7.05 -4.65 -13.31
CA ASN A 94 -8.25 -3.81 -13.46
C ASN A 94 -9.55 -4.59 -13.20
N GLN A 95 -9.42 -5.88 -12.83
CA GLN A 95 -10.55 -6.65 -12.36
C GLN A 95 -10.87 -6.19 -10.95
N ALA A 96 -11.96 -5.42 -10.83
CA ALA A 96 -12.74 -5.42 -9.61
C ALA A 96 -13.10 -6.89 -9.34
N VAL A 97 -12.33 -7.55 -8.48
CA VAL A 97 -12.71 -8.87 -7.98
C VAL A 97 -14.05 -8.62 -7.29
N PHE A 98 -15.15 -9.01 -7.93
CA PHE A 98 -16.44 -9.16 -7.28
C PHE A 98 -16.27 -10.35 -6.33
N ILE A 99 -15.58 -10.12 -5.22
CA ILE A 99 -15.74 -10.97 -4.07
C ILE A 99 -17.16 -10.67 -3.63
N SER A 100 -18.12 -11.51 -4.05
CA SER A 100 -19.52 -11.42 -3.62
C SER A 100 -19.70 -11.78 -2.14
N SER A 101 -18.67 -11.55 -1.32
CA SER A 101 -18.82 -11.44 0.12
C SER A 101 -19.70 -10.23 0.36
N LYS A 102 -21.00 -10.47 0.53
CA LYS A 102 -21.84 -9.64 1.39
C LYS A 102 -21.32 -9.77 2.84
N ASP A 103 -20.06 -9.42 3.06
CA ASP A 103 -19.48 -9.34 4.39
C ASP A 103 -19.95 -8.02 4.97
N GLY A 104 -21.13 -8.05 5.59
CA GLY A 104 -21.66 -6.93 6.36
C GLY A 104 -20.64 -6.45 7.40
N ASP A 105 -19.80 -7.35 7.90
CA ASP A 105 -18.74 -7.08 8.87
C ASP A 105 -17.71 -6.05 8.35
N ALA A 106 -17.27 -6.16 7.10
CA ALA A 106 -16.28 -5.23 6.54
C ALA A 106 -16.87 -3.83 6.29
N GLU A 107 -18.16 -3.76 5.93
CA GLU A 107 -18.87 -2.49 5.79
C GLU A 107 -19.16 -1.85 7.15
N GLU A 108 -19.57 -2.65 8.13
CA GLU A 108 -19.83 -2.22 9.50
C GLU A 108 -18.56 -1.66 10.15
N ILE A 109 -17.42 -2.33 10.00
CA ILE A 109 -16.13 -1.81 10.47
C ILE A 109 -15.79 -0.47 9.78
N ARG A 110 -16.03 -0.36 8.47
CA ARG A 110 -15.77 0.88 7.72
C ARG A 110 -16.67 2.02 8.21
N GLU A 111 -17.96 1.76 8.41
CA GLU A 111 -18.92 2.74 8.95
C GLU A 111 -18.55 3.16 10.38
N ALA A 112 -18.19 2.21 11.25
CA ALA A 112 -17.76 2.50 12.62
C ALA A 112 -16.50 3.39 12.66
N ILE A 113 -15.52 3.13 11.79
CA ILE A 113 -14.32 3.96 11.66
C ILE A 113 -14.67 5.34 11.10
N ALA A 114 -15.52 5.42 10.08
CA ALA A 114 -15.95 6.70 9.51
C ALA A 114 -16.68 7.57 10.54
N ALA A 115 -17.58 6.98 11.33
CA ALA A 115 -18.29 7.66 12.41
C ALA A 115 -17.35 8.12 13.54
N HIS A 116 -16.30 7.37 13.83
CA HIS A 116 -15.29 7.77 14.82
C HIS A 116 -14.43 8.95 14.33
N LEU A 117 -14.06 8.97 13.04
CA LEU A 117 -13.22 10.01 12.44
C LEU A 117 -13.99 11.29 12.10
N GLY A 118 -15.32 11.22 12.01
CA GLY A 118 -16.22 12.34 11.73
C GLY A 118 -16.75 13.07 12.97
N LYS A 119 -16.15 12.86 14.15
CA LYS A 119 -16.36 13.65 15.37
C LYS A 119 -15.27 14.70 15.51
#